data_AF-A0A3D2IHI4-F1
#
_entry.id   AF-A0A3D2IHI4-F1
#
_cell.length_a   1.000
_cell.length_b   1.000
_cell.length_c   1.000
_cell.angle_alpha   90.00
_cell.angle_beta   90.00
_cell.angle_gamma   90.00
#
_symmetry.space_group_name_H-M   'P 1'
#
loop_
_entity.id
_entity.type
_entity.pdbx_description
1 polymer ?
#
loop_
_entity_poly.entity_id
_entity_poly.type
_entity_poly.pdbx_seq_one_letter_code
_entity_poly.pdbx_strand_id
1 'polypeptide(L)' 'PGKLSPEELNSQISNYDGMVVRSATTVTPELLEKATNMKVIGRAGVGVDNI' A
#
# COMPACT_ATOMS: atom_id res chain seq x y z
N PRO A 1 -17.14 0.14 6.10
CA PRO A 1 -16.03 0.87 5.43
C PRO A 1 -15.57 0.09 4.19
N GLY A 2 -15.94 0.58 3.00
CA GLY A 2 -15.73 -0.13 1.73
C GLY A 2 -14.26 -0.28 1.36
N LYS A 3 -13.94 -1.34 0.63
CA LYS A 3 -12.62 -1.57 0.04
C LYS A 3 -12.38 -0.47 -1.01
N LEU A 4 -11.28 0.27 -0.90
CA LEU A 4 -10.84 1.20 -1.94
C LEU A 4 -10.57 0.40 -3.22
N SER A 5 -11.06 0.90 -4.35
CA SER A 5 -10.66 0.37 -5.64
C SER A 5 -9.16 0.64 -5.88
N PRO A 6 -8.48 -0.15 -6.73
CA PRO A 6 -7.08 0.09 -7.07
C PRO A 6 -6.83 1.51 -7.62
N GLU A 7 -7.79 2.06 -8.36
CA GLU A 7 -7.70 3.41 -8.92
C GLU A 7 -7.75 4.49 -7.84
N GLU A 8 -8.68 4.37 -6.89
CA GLU A 8 -8.77 5.30 -5.75
C GLU A 8 -7.51 5.24 -4.87
N LEU A 9 -7.02 4.03 -4.61
CA LEU A 9 -5.78 3.84 -3.85
C LEU A 9 -4.61 4.52 -4.56
N ASN A 10 -4.42 4.26 -5.85
CA ASN A 10 -3.36 4.86 -6.66
C ASN A 10 -3.44 6.39 -6.72
N SER A 11 -4.64 6.96 -6.69
CA SER A 11 -4.85 8.41 -6.69
C SER A 11 -4.50 9.05 -5.35
N GLN A 12 -4.69 8.33 -4.24
CA GLN A 12 -4.51 8.87 -2.90
C GLN A 12 -3.18 8.50 -2.23
N ILE A 13 -2.51 7.42 -2.67
CA ILE A 13 -1.32 6.84 -2.02
C ILE A 13 -0.16 7.85 -1.86
N SER A 14 -0.03 8.79 -2.79
CA SER A 14 0.99 9.84 -2.75
C SER A 14 0.84 10.79 -1.56
N ASN A 15 -0.34 10.87 -0.93
CA ASN A 15 -0.58 11.75 0.21
C ASN A 15 -0.19 11.14 1.56
N TYR A 16 0.30 9.89 1.58
CA TYR A 16 0.57 9.16 2.81
C TYR A 16 2.06 8.84 2.96
N ASP A 17 2.57 9.01 4.19
CA ASP A 17 3.95 8.65 4.56
C ASP A 17 4.12 7.18 4.92
N GLY A 18 3.03 6.45 5.16
CA GLY A 18 3.11 5.07 5.62
C GLY A 18 1.91 4.22 5.26
N MET A 19 2.16 2.94 5.00
CA MET A 19 1.13 1.95 4.68
C MET A 19 1.25 0.73 5.59
N VAL A 20 0.10 0.24 6.07
CA VAL A 20 0.01 -1.02 6.82
C VAL A 20 -0.81 -2.02 6.03
N VAL A 21 -0.20 -3.15 5.68
CA VAL A 21 -0.85 -4.23 4.94
C VAL A 21 -1.00 -5.49 5.76
N ARG A 22 -1.99 -6.30 5.40
CA ARG A 22 -2.16 -7.69 5.88
C ARG A 22 -2.15 -8.62 4.66
N SER A 23 -2.77 -9.79 4.75
CA SER A 23 -2.81 -10.78 3.66
C SER A 23 -3.66 -10.39 2.45
N ALA A 24 -4.56 -9.40 2.58
CA ALA A 24 -5.54 -9.08 1.55
C ALA A 24 -5.05 -8.10 0.47
N THR A 25 -4.00 -7.33 0.75
CA THR A 25 -3.48 -6.29 -0.15
C THR A 25 -2.06 -6.64 -0.56
N THR A 26 -1.84 -6.79 -1.86
CA THR A 26 -0.51 -6.93 -2.45
C THR A 26 0.00 -5.54 -2.81
N VAL A 27 1.20 -5.20 -2.37
CA VAL A 27 1.87 -3.98 -2.82
C VAL A 27 2.46 -4.27 -4.19
N THR A 28 1.92 -3.62 -5.22
CA THR A 28 2.41 -3.79 -6.59
C THR A 28 3.48 -2.74 -6.89
N PRO A 29 4.39 -3.02 -7.86
CA PRO A 29 5.36 -2.03 -8.31
C PRO A 29 4.71 -0.72 -8.76
N GLU A 30 3.60 -0.78 -9.50
CA GLU A 30 2.87 0.40 -9.97
C GLU A 30 2.34 1.26 -8.81
N LEU A 31 1.90 0.62 -7.71
CA LEU A 31 1.45 1.35 -6.52
C LEU A 31 2.63 2.06 -5.84
N LEU A 32 3.79 1.40 -5.75
CA LEU A 32 5.01 1.97 -5.19
C LEU A 32 5.54 3.15 -6.01
N GLU A 33 5.46 3.07 -7.34
CA GLU A 33 5.85 4.18 -8.22
C GLU A 33 5.02 5.45 -7.98
N LYS A 34 3.74 5.29 -7.63
CA LYS A 34 2.83 6.41 -7.30
C LYS A 34 2.96 6.88 -5.84
N ALA A 35 3.53 6.06 -4.97
CA ALA A 35 3.67 6.31 -3.54
C ALA A 35 4.87 7.22 -3.21
N THR A 36 4.94 8.39 -3.83
CA THR A 36 6.11 9.28 -3.80
C THR A 36 6.54 9.77 -2.42
N ASN A 37 5.61 9.85 -1.46
CA ASN A 37 5.89 10.26 -0.08
C ASN A 37 6.05 9.07 0.89
N MET A 38 5.95 7.83 0.41
CA MET A 38 5.97 6.63 1.25
C MET A 38 7.34 6.45 1.90
N LYS A 39 7.38 6.47 3.23
CA LYS A 39 8.60 6.27 4.03
C LYS A 39 8.66 4.88 4.65
N VAL A 40 7.51 4.29 4.95
CA VAL A 40 7.44 3.01 5.66
C VAL A 40 6.26 2.17 5.20
N ILE A 41 6.51 0.88 4.98
CA ILE A 41 5.46 -0.11 4.75
C ILE A 41 5.60 -1.21 5.79
N GLY A 42 4.57 -1.38 6.62
CA GLY A 42 4.50 -2.41 7.64
C GLY A 42 3.54 -3.52 7.24
N ARG A 43 3.97 -4.79 7.37
CA ARG A 43 3.07 -5.93 7.28
C ARG A 43 2.65 -6.40 8.68
N ALA A 44 1.34 -6.46 8.92
CA ALA A 44 0.78 -7.07 10.11
C ALA A 44 0.77 -8.61 9.99
N GLY A 45 1.93 -9.23 10.24
CA GLY A 45 2.12 -10.68 10.23
C GLY A 45 3.59 -11.09 10.16
N VAL A 46 3.85 -12.39 10.03
CA VAL A 46 5.20 -12.94 9.84
C VAL A 46 5.52 -12.93 8.34
N GLY A 47 6.73 -12.50 7.97
CA GLY A 47 7.19 -12.42 6.57
C GLY A 47 6.74 -11.16 5.82
N VAL A 48 7.34 -10.91 4.65
CA VAL A 48 7.11 -9.71 3.80
C VAL A 48 6.77 -10.05 2.35
N ASP A 49 6.35 -11.29 2.07
CA ASP A 49 6.16 -11.87 0.73
C ASP A 49 5.11 -11.18 -0.17
N ASN A 50 4.29 -10.28 0.38
CA ASN A 50 3.22 -9.57 -0.31
C ASN A 50 3.52 -8.07 -0.51
N ILE A 51 4.76 -7.66 -0.21
CA ILE A 51 5.28 -6.30 -0.37
C ILE A 51 6.32 -6.30 -1.49
#